data_AF-A0A820I5W1-F1
#
_entry.id   AF-A0A820I5W1-F1
#
_cell.length_a   1.000
_cell.length_b   1.000
_cell.length_c   1.000
_cell.angle_alpha   90.00
_cell.angle_beta   90.00
_cell.angle_gamma   90.00
#
_symmetry.space_group_name_H-M   'P 1'
#
loop_
_entity.id
_entity.type
_entity.pdbx_description
1 polymer ?
#
loop_
_entity_poly.entity_id
_entity_poly.type
_entity_poly.pdbx_seq_one_letter_code
_entity_poly.pdbx_strand_id
1 'polypeptide(L)'
;MTMKEKGVQSQEPVLTKIVMLNELKQSTEDKTSKLHEDNSTLIKKLRTIEIYKFADGLDIFLLIIGTIGSFASGACFPLLLYVYQQVTDALVNYGKLQYIEKMNFQNRSQLSCENGGFDVPNNATSPIQAIQNVVKWYVLLGCLSILFYTIGFSAFMVSAERQIRRIRFRLFRNILYQEMSYFDVLGGKGKLTNMLTDDLLKIKDGMGDKMADFLSLLARMIGCLVFALVKGWKLSLVIVAVAPLVIIAFNLTIKFTVKYTKKQIHAYAKANNIAQEVLFAIRTVTAFNGQKKEYERYANTLSEVPLIGMKKGIIQGLCQIFSNIATGIVFTAALWYGQYLIKTECHTYSAGILVVIFIACLNTTWSLNQIVPSLEKFADATASGSFIFETISRKSKIDASKVNEGEKPASLTGEIKLENVRFTYPARPNQPILQDINLTIPSGKTVALVGHSGCGKSTVLSLITRMYDPDQGQ
;
A
#
# COMPACT_ATOMS: atom_id res chain seq x y z
N MET A 1 56.20 20.61 50.76
CA MET A 1 55.75 21.29 49.53
C MET A 1 56.92 21.23 48.55
N THR A 2 56.86 20.73 47.33
CA THR A 2 55.80 20.24 46.44
C THR A 2 56.55 19.47 45.33
N MET A 3 56.08 18.29 44.94
CA MET A 3 56.57 17.58 43.75
C MET A 3 55.37 16.98 43.02
N LYS A 4 55.20 17.38 41.76
CA LYS A 4 54.89 16.57 40.56
C LYS A 4 54.02 17.35 39.57
N GLU A 5 54.65 17.77 38.48
CA GLU A 5 53.99 18.07 37.21
C GLU A 5 54.89 17.54 36.09
N LYS A 6 54.46 16.47 35.43
CA LYS A 6 54.80 16.12 34.05
C LYS A 6 53.71 15.22 33.49
N GLY A 7 53.13 15.61 32.36
CA GLY A 7 52.51 14.68 31.41
C GLY A 7 51.14 15.07 30.87
N VAL A 8 51.06 16.08 29.99
CA VAL A 8 50.00 16.16 28.97
C VAL A 8 50.58 16.76 27.69
N GLN A 9 50.94 15.91 26.74
CA GLN A 9 51.06 16.26 25.32
C GLN A 9 51.05 14.97 24.49
N SER A 10 50.30 14.97 23.38
CA SER A 10 50.12 13.92 22.35
C SER A 10 48.88 12.99 22.44
N GLN A 11 47.70 13.50 22.07
CA GLN A 11 46.57 12.66 21.57
C GLN A 11 45.77 13.26 20.39
N GLU A 12 46.06 14.47 19.94
CA GLU A 12 45.26 15.15 18.90
C GLU A 12 45.31 14.56 17.46
N PRO A 13 46.37 13.88 16.95
CA PRO A 13 46.37 13.47 15.54
C PRO A 13 45.55 12.20 15.24
N VAL A 14 45.14 11.45 16.27
CA VAL A 14 44.36 10.20 16.09
C VAL A 14 42.87 10.47 15.98
N LEU A 15 42.35 11.42 16.76
CA LEU A 15 40.94 11.78 16.75
C LEU A 15 40.52 12.39 15.41
N THR A 16 41.35 13.25 14.82
CA THR A 16 41.10 13.87 13.51
C THR A 16 41.13 12.84 12.37
N LYS A 17 41.98 11.80 12.46
CA LYS A 17 42.00 10.69 11.49
C LYS A 17 40.74 9.82 11.58
N ILE A 18 40.23 9.57 12.78
CA ILE A 18 38.99 8.80 12.98
C ILE A 18 37.77 9.58 12.48
N VAL A 19 37.72 10.89 12.72
CA VAL A 19 36.65 11.76 12.20
C VAL A 19 36.66 11.78 10.66
N MET A 20 37.82 11.97 10.02
CA MET A 20 37.90 11.91 8.56
C MET A 20 37.56 10.53 7.97
N LEU A 21 37.93 9.44 8.63
CA LEU A 21 37.55 8.08 8.19
C LEU A 21 36.05 7.84 8.31
N ASN A 22 35.39 8.40 9.34
CA ASN A 22 33.95 8.31 9.50
C ASN A 22 33.20 9.19 8.49
N GLU A 23 33.70 10.38 8.18
CA GLU A 23 33.15 11.23 7.12
C GLU A 23 33.33 10.60 5.73
N LEU A 24 34.48 9.96 5.46
CA LEU A 24 34.70 9.23 4.22
C LEU A 24 33.76 8.03 4.09
N LYS A 25 33.55 7.26 5.17
CA LYS A 25 32.59 6.15 5.23
C LYS A 25 31.14 6.62 5.03
N GLN A 26 30.73 7.70 5.69
CA GLN A 26 29.41 8.30 5.47
C GLN A 26 29.26 8.80 4.02
N SER A 27 30.29 9.41 3.43
CA SER A 27 30.23 9.85 2.03
C SER A 27 30.15 8.67 1.03
N THR A 28 30.71 7.51 1.37
CA THR A 28 30.65 6.30 0.52
C THR A 28 29.33 5.56 0.69
N GLU A 29 28.75 5.54 1.90
CA GLU A 29 27.40 5.06 2.16
C GLU A 29 26.34 5.95 1.49
N ASP A 30 26.51 7.28 1.51
CA ASP A 30 25.62 8.22 0.81
C ASP A 30 25.74 8.15 -0.72
N LYS A 31 26.93 7.83 -1.25
CA LYS A 31 27.12 7.61 -2.69
C LYS A 31 26.54 6.27 -3.14
N THR A 32 26.67 5.21 -2.34
CA THR A 32 26.09 3.89 -2.66
C THR A 32 24.58 3.87 -2.47
N SER A 33 24.03 4.62 -1.50
CA SER A 33 22.58 4.83 -1.36
C SER A 33 22.01 5.63 -2.54
N LYS A 34 22.67 6.71 -2.96
CA LYS A 34 22.30 7.47 -4.19
C LYS A 34 22.41 6.64 -5.47
N LEU A 35 23.43 5.79 -5.62
CA LEU A 35 23.56 4.87 -6.76
C LEU A 35 22.47 3.79 -6.78
N HIS A 36 21.98 3.35 -5.62
CA HIS A 36 20.81 2.47 -5.53
C HIS A 36 19.49 3.21 -5.77
N GLU A 37 19.39 4.48 -5.37
CA GLU A 37 18.24 5.35 -5.60
C GLU A 37 18.13 5.72 -7.10
N ASP A 38 19.24 6.08 -7.76
CA ASP A 38 19.30 6.41 -9.19
C ASP A 38 19.07 5.20 -10.12
N ASN A 39 19.40 3.98 -9.67
CA ASN A 39 19.01 2.77 -10.41
C ASN A 39 17.54 2.40 -10.20
N SER A 40 16.90 2.87 -9.11
CA SER A 40 15.47 2.67 -8.87
C SER A 40 14.59 3.68 -9.63
N THR A 41 15.13 4.84 -10.02
CA THR A 41 14.42 5.90 -10.77
C THR A 41 14.29 5.60 -12.27
N LEU A 42 15.07 4.67 -12.83
CA LEU A 42 14.96 4.24 -14.24
C LEU A 42 13.81 3.27 -14.52
N ILE A 43 13.10 2.82 -13.49
CA ILE A 43 11.99 1.89 -13.64
C ILE A 43 10.74 2.69 -13.98
N LYS A 44 10.35 2.62 -15.25
CA LYS A 44 9.12 3.23 -15.75
C LYS A 44 7.95 2.74 -14.89
N LYS A 45 7.38 3.63 -14.07
CA LYS A 45 6.19 3.32 -13.27
C LYS A 45 5.09 2.83 -14.19
N LEU A 46 4.59 1.61 -13.92
CA LEU A 46 3.44 1.08 -14.63
C LEU A 46 2.22 1.96 -14.37
N ARG A 47 1.38 2.11 -15.40
CA ARG A 47 0.03 2.65 -15.18
C ARG A 47 -0.79 1.60 -14.44
N THR A 48 -1.73 2.02 -13.58
CA THR A 48 -2.57 1.09 -12.79
C THR A 48 -3.34 0.10 -13.67
N ILE A 49 -3.73 0.49 -14.88
CA ILE A 49 -4.41 -0.38 -15.85
C ILE A 49 -3.48 -1.47 -16.40
N GLU A 50 -2.18 -1.17 -16.54
CA GLU A 50 -1.21 -2.14 -17.08
C GLU A 50 -1.02 -3.34 -16.15
N ILE A 51 -1.37 -3.22 -14.86
CA ILE A 51 -1.36 -4.35 -13.91
C ILE A 51 -2.29 -5.49 -14.39
N TYR A 52 -3.39 -5.17 -15.08
CA TYR A 52 -4.34 -6.14 -15.61
C TYR A 52 -3.97 -6.72 -16.99
N LYS A 53 -2.72 -6.52 -17.46
CA LYS A 53 -2.26 -6.99 -18.78
C LYS A 53 -2.41 -8.50 -19.01
N PHE A 54 -2.48 -9.30 -17.93
CA PHE A 54 -2.57 -10.77 -17.99
C PHE A 54 -4.00 -11.30 -17.85
N ALA A 55 -5.02 -10.45 -17.94
CA ALA A 55 -6.43 -10.82 -17.91
C ALA A 55 -6.86 -11.57 -19.18
N ASP A 56 -7.54 -12.71 -19.02
CA ASP A 56 -8.23 -13.41 -20.10
C ASP A 56 -9.67 -12.88 -20.26
N GLY A 57 -10.41 -13.34 -21.28
CA GLY A 57 -11.80 -12.93 -21.52
C GLY A 57 -12.74 -13.13 -20.32
N LEU A 58 -12.61 -14.24 -19.57
CA LEU A 58 -13.37 -14.45 -18.33
C LEU A 58 -12.98 -13.46 -17.23
N ASP A 59 -11.70 -13.07 -17.15
CA ASP A 59 -11.24 -12.13 -16.13
C ASP A 59 -11.75 -10.72 -16.45
N ILE A 60 -11.80 -10.35 -17.74
CA ILE A 60 -12.43 -9.10 -18.21
C ILE A 60 -13.93 -9.08 -17.88
N PHE A 61 -14.64 -10.18 -18.12
CA PHE A 61 -16.05 -10.30 -17.77
C PHE A 61 -16.28 -10.14 -16.26
N LEU A 62 -15.45 -10.80 -15.43
CA LEU A 62 -15.48 -10.65 -13.97
C LEU A 62 -15.16 -9.22 -13.53
N LEU A 63 -14.22 -8.54 -14.18
CA LEU A 63 -13.92 -7.13 -13.88
C LEU A 63 -15.11 -6.23 -14.20
N ILE A 64 -15.82 -6.46 -15.32
CA ILE A 64 -17.02 -5.69 -15.67
C ILE A 64 -18.12 -5.91 -14.63
N ILE A 65 -18.44 -7.17 -14.28
CA ILE A 65 -19.42 -7.48 -13.23
C ILE A 65 -18.99 -6.87 -11.89
N GLY A 66 -17.70 -6.97 -11.57
CA GLY A 66 -17.10 -6.42 -10.37
C GLY A 66 -17.33 -4.92 -10.27
N THR A 67 -17.02 -4.18 -11.33
CA THR A 67 -17.21 -2.72 -11.38
C THR A 67 -18.67 -2.34 -11.19
N ILE A 68 -19.61 -3.00 -11.89
CA ILE A 68 -21.04 -2.72 -11.77
C ILE A 68 -21.54 -3.03 -10.35
N GLY A 69 -21.16 -4.18 -9.78
CA GLY A 69 -21.53 -4.58 -8.42
C GLY A 69 -20.99 -3.63 -7.36
N SER A 70 -19.71 -3.24 -7.45
CA SER A 70 -19.10 -2.28 -6.54
C SER A 70 -19.76 -0.90 -6.62
N PHE A 71 -19.99 -0.37 -7.83
CA PHE A 71 -20.71 0.90 -8.01
C PHE A 71 -22.14 0.84 -7.47
N ALA A 72 -22.88 -0.23 -7.78
CA ALA A 72 -24.25 -0.42 -7.30
C ALA A 72 -24.31 -0.46 -5.77
N SER A 73 -23.38 -1.18 -5.13
CA SER A 73 -23.29 -1.27 -3.67
C SER A 73 -23.07 0.11 -3.02
N GLY A 74 -22.19 0.94 -3.59
CA GLY A 74 -21.96 2.30 -3.10
C GLY A 74 -23.15 3.24 -3.31
N ALA A 75 -23.84 3.11 -4.45
CA ALA A 75 -25.04 3.89 -4.78
C ALA A 75 -26.28 3.51 -3.95
N CYS A 76 -26.33 2.29 -3.40
CA CYS A 76 -27.40 1.87 -2.48
C CYS A 76 -27.45 2.71 -1.19
N PHE A 77 -26.32 3.23 -0.71
CA PHE A 77 -26.26 3.92 0.57
C PHE A 77 -27.04 5.27 0.58
N PRO A 78 -26.89 6.17 -0.42
CA PRO A 78 -27.77 7.34 -0.56
C PRO A 78 -29.27 7.01 -0.67
N LEU A 79 -29.62 5.90 -1.32
CA LEU A 79 -31.02 5.45 -1.41
C LEU A 79 -31.54 5.00 -0.04
N LEU A 80 -30.69 4.32 0.74
CA LEU A 80 -31.01 3.94 2.12
C LEU A 80 -31.25 5.18 3.00
N LEU A 81 -30.45 6.23 2.80
CA LEU A 81 -30.62 7.52 3.47
C LEU A 81 -31.96 8.18 3.13
N TYR A 82 -32.43 8.07 1.89
CA TYR A 82 -33.76 8.56 1.50
C TYR A 82 -34.88 7.83 2.26
N VAL A 83 -34.80 6.51 2.37
CA VAL A 83 -35.77 5.71 3.12
C VAL A 83 -35.72 6.07 4.62
N TYR A 84 -34.53 6.24 5.18
CA TYR A 84 -34.33 6.68 6.56
C TYR A 84 -34.93 8.07 6.83
N GLN A 85 -34.88 8.98 5.85
CA GLN A 85 -35.51 10.29 5.93
C GLN A 85 -37.03 10.16 6.16
N GLN A 86 -37.70 9.31 5.37
CA GLN A 86 -39.15 9.10 5.47
C GLN A 86 -39.57 8.54 6.83
N VAL A 87 -38.80 7.60 7.39
CA VAL A 87 -39.06 7.10 8.76
C VAL A 87 -38.97 8.23 9.77
N THR A 88 -37.92 9.04 9.67
CA THR A 88 -37.68 10.13 10.63
C THR A 88 -38.80 11.17 10.56
N ASP A 89 -39.22 11.55 9.36
CA ASP A 89 -40.33 12.48 9.15
C ASP A 89 -41.66 11.90 9.70
N ALA A 90 -41.94 10.61 9.48
CA ALA A 90 -43.13 9.95 10.01
C ALA A 90 -43.15 9.90 11.55
N LEU A 91 -42.03 9.58 12.19
CA LEU A 91 -41.92 9.54 13.65
C LEU A 91 -42.06 10.93 14.28
N VAL A 92 -41.45 11.95 13.67
CA VAL A 92 -41.56 13.34 14.15
C VAL A 92 -43.01 13.83 14.04
N ASN A 93 -43.69 13.54 12.92
CA ASN A 93 -45.09 13.92 12.74
C ASN A 93 -46.01 13.19 13.71
N TYR A 94 -45.79 11.89 13.95
CA TYR A 94 -46.53 11.13 14.97
C TYR A 94 -46.34 11.71 16.38
N GLY A 95 -45.11 12.06 16.75
CA GLY A 95 -44.81 12.70 18.04
C GLY A 95 -45.51 14.06 18.20
N LYS A 96 -45.56 14.87 17.14
CA LYS A 96 -46.32 16.14 17.12
C LYS A 96 -47.82 15.90 17.33
N LEU A 97 -48.40 14.91 16.64
CA LEU A 97 -49.82 14.58 16.76
C LEU A 97 -50.18 14.13 18.18
N GLN A 98 -49.39 13.25 18.80
CA GLN A 98 -49.60 12.84 20.20
C GLN A 98 -49.47 14.01 21.19
N TYR A 99 -48.56 14.96 20.93
CA TYR A 99 -48.41 16.14 21.76
C TYR A 99 -49.64 17.06 21.65
N ILE A 100 -50.14 17.29 20.43
CA ILE A 100 -51.36 18.06 20.16
C ILE A 100 -52.59 17.38 20.78
N GLU A 101 -52.70 16.06 20.69
CA GLU A 101 -53.81 15.30 21.28
C GLU A 101 -53.84 15.40 22.82
N LYS A 102 -52.66 15.40 23.46
CA LYS A 102 -52.52 15.65 24.90
C LYS A 102 -52.82 17.10 25.29
N MET A 103 -52.47 18.09 24.46
CA MET A 103 -52.77 19.51 24.67
C MET A 103 -54.26 19.85 24.43
N ASN A 104 -54.90 19.22 23.44
CA ASN A 104 -56.30 19.42 23.08
C ASN A 104 -57.31 18.89 24.12
N PHE A 105 -56.83 18.23 25.19
CA PHE A 105 -57.66 17.94 26.35
C PHE A 105 -57.90 19.16 27.25
N GLN A 106 -57.14 20.27 27.08
CA GLN A 106 -57.27 21.47 27.92
C GLN A 106 -57.79 22.74 27.21
N ASN A 107 -57.74 22.88 25.88
CA ASN A 107 -58.33 24.04 25.20
C ASN A 107 -58.71 23.73 23.76
N ARG A 108 -59.98 23.40 23.53
CA ARG A 108 -60.50 22.99 22.21
C ARG A 108 -60.94 24.14 21.31
N SER A 109 -60.52 25.39 21.54
CA SER A 109 -61.10 26.53 20.80
C SER A 109 -60.16 27.62 20.28
N GLN A 110 -58.81 27.53 20.40
CA GLN A 110 -57.97 28.69 20.01
C GLN A 110 -56.59 28.44 19.36
N LEU A 111 -56.21 27.23 18.94
CA LEU A 111 -54.97 27.06 18.15
C LEU A 111 -55.24 26.62 16.70
N SER A 112 -55.96 27.48 16.00
CA SER A 112 -55.81 27.63 14.56
C SER A 112 -54.59 28.53 14.35
N CYS A 113 -53.43 27.98 14.01
CA CYS A 113 -52.44 28.82 13.33
C CYS A 113 -53.09 29.28 12.03
N GLU A 114 -53.30 30.59 11.92
CA GLU A 114 -53.79 31.26 10.73
C GLU A 114 -53.02 30.79 9.49
N ASN A 115 -53.79 30.25 8.55
CA ASN A 115 -53.51 30.16 7.12
C ASN A 115 -52.26 29.36 6.72
N GLY A 116 -52.35 28.04 6.92
CA GLY A 116 -51.55 27.06 6.20
C GLY A 116 -52.10 25.67 6.45
N GLY A 117 -53.08 25.24 5.64
CA GLY A 117 -53.77 23.96 5.78
C GLY A 117 -52.80 22.81 5.99
N PHE A 118 -52.79 22.26 7.21
CA PHE A 118 -52.24 20.95 7.47
C PHE A 118 -53.34 19.96 7.13
N ASP A 119 -53.35 19.50 5.88
CA ASP A 119 -54.17 18.37 5.45
C ASP A 119 -53.71 17.14 6.25
N VAL A 120 -54.37 16.89 7.38
CA VAL A 120 -54.40 15.57 8.00
C VAL A 120 -55.08 14.67 6.96
N PRO A 121 -54.39 13.69 6.35
CA PRO A 121 -55.06 12.79 5.44
C PRO A 121 -56.13 12.04 6.26
N ASN A 122 -57.41 12.33 5.99
CA ASN A 122 -58.55 11.62 6.58
C ASN A 122 -58.54 10.11 6.27
N ASN A 123 -57.68 9.66 5.36
CA ASN A 123 -57.30 8.28 5.19
C ASN A 123 -56.05 7.98 6.02
N ALA A 124 -56.21 7.92 7.33
CA ALA A 124 -55.22 7.32 8.22
C ALA A 124 -55.17 5.80 7.96
N THR A 125 -54.50 5.37 6.88
CA THR A 125 -53.75 4.11 6.98
C THR A 125 -52.91 4.25 8.24
N SER A 126 -53.08 3.33 9.20
CA SER A 126 -52.48 3.47 10.52
C SER A 126 -50.99 3.85 10.39
N PRO A 127 -50.45 4.76 11.23
CA PRO A 127 -49.03 5.16 11.16
C PRO A 127 -48.08 3.94 11.16
N ILE A 128 -48.56 2.83 11.73
CA ILE A 128 -47.95 1.50 11.70
C ILE A 128 -47.80 0.96 10.27
N GLN A 129 -48.80 1.07 9.39
CA GLN A 129 -48.72 0.62 7.99
C GLN A 129 -47.70 1.42 7.16
N ALA A 130 -47.61 2.74 7.38
CA ALA A 130 -46.60 3.57 6.73
C ALA A 130 -45.18 3.15 7.15
N ILE A 131 -44.95 2.96 8.45
CA ILE A 131 -43.67 2.48 8.98
C ILE A 131 -43.34 1.08 8.44
N GLN A 132 -44.32 0.16 8.38
CA GLN A 132 -44.13 -1.18 7.83
C GLN A 132 -43.66 -1.16 6.37
N ASN A 133 -44.21 -0.28 5.53
CA ASN A 133 -43.79 -0.15 4.14
C ASN A 133 -42.37 0.39 4.02
N VAL A 134 -41.99 1.37 4.84
CA VAL A 134 -40.63 1.94 4.83
C VAL A 134 -39.60 0.92 5.32
N VAL A 135 -39.93 0.12 6.35
CA VAL A 135 -39.07 -0.97 6.84
C VAL A 135 -38.86 -2.04 5.75
N LYS A 136 -39.89 -2.42 4.98
CA LYS A 136 -39.74 -3.36 3.86
C LYS A 136 -38.72 -2.85 2.82
N TRP A 137 -38.81 -1.58 2.44
CA TRP A 137 -37.84 -0.96 1.52
C TRP A 137 -36.43 -0.90 2.11
N TYR A 138 -36.29 -0.61 3.40
CA TYR A 138 -35.01 -0.57 4.09
C TYR A 138 -34.33 -1.96 4.09
N VAL A 139 -35.10 -3.01 4.39
CA VAL A 139 -34.61 -4.41 4.36
C VAL A 139 -34.25 -4.82 2.93
N LEU A 140 -35.09 -4.51 1.95
CA LEU A 140 -34.83 -4.81 0.54
C LEU A 140 -33.52 -4.17 0.05
N LEU A 141 -33.33 -2.87 0.29
CA LEU A 141 -32.11 -2.15 -0.09
C LEU A 141 -30.89 -2.66 0.69
N GLY A 142 -31.05 -3.03 1.97
CA GLY A 142 -30.02 -3.68 2.76
C GLY A 142 -29.57 -5.01 2.14
N CYS A 143 -30.50 -5.90 1.82
CA CYS A 143 -30.21 -7.16 1.15
C CYS A 143 -29.55 -6.95 -0.22
N LEU A 144 -30.06 -6.02 -1.04
CA LEU A 144 -29.46 -5.68 -2.34
C LEU A 144 -28.04 -5.14 -2.18
N SER A 145 -27.78 -4.30 -1.18
CA SER A 145 -26.43 -3.76 -0.93
C SER A 145 -25.42 -4.86 -0.59
N ILE A 146 -25.83 -5.84 0.22
CA ILE A 146 -25.00 -7.01 0.57
C ILE A 146 -24.76 -7.88 -0.68
N LEU A 147 -25.80 -8.13 -1.48
CA LEU A 147 -25.68 -8.91 -2.72
C LEU A 147 -24.73 -8.24 -3.72
N PHE A 148 -24.89 -6.94 -3.98
CA PHE A 148 -24.02 -6.22 -4.90
C PHE A 148 -22.58 -6.13 -4.40
N TYR A 149 -22.38 -5.90 -3.10
CA TYR A 149 -21.04 -5.85 -2.51
C TYR A 149 -20.35 -7.22 -2.60
N THR A 150 -21.04 -8.31 -2.27
CA THR A 150 -20.48 -9.67 -2.34
C THR A 150 -20.16 -10.09 -3.77
N ILE A 151 -21.02 -9.78 -4.75
CA ILE A 151 -20.75 -10.00 -6.17
C ILE A 151 -19.53 -9.18 -6.62
N GLY A 152 -19.49 -7.88 -6.28
CA GLY A 152 -18.39 -6.98 -6.62
C GLY A 152 -17.04 -7.47 -6.07
N PHE A 153 -17.01 -7.69 -4.75
CA PHE A 153 -15.83 -8.15 -4.02
C PHE A 153 -15.33 -9.51 -4.53
N SER A 154 -16.23 -10.48 -4.69
CA SER A 154 -15.86 -11.82 -5.14
C SER A 154 -15.36 -11.83 -6.58
N ALA A 155 -15.97 -11.06 -7.49
CA ALA A 155 -15.54 -11.01 -8.89
C ALA A 155 -14.12 -10.43 -9.04
N PHE A 156 -13.81 -9.34 -8.33
CA PHE A 156 -12.45 -8.79 -8.29
C PHE A 156 -11.45 -9.76 -7.66
N MET A 157 -11.80 -10.39 -6.54
CA MET A 157 -10.94 -11.35 -5.86
C MET A 157 -10.62 -12.58 -6.72
N VAL A 158 -11.63 -13.16 -7.37
CA VAL A 158 -11.45 -14.32 -8.26
C VAL A 158 -10.61 -13.94 -9.48
N SER A 159 -10.87 -12.78 -10.09
CA SER A 159 -10.07 -12.27 -11.22
C SER A 159 -8.60 -12.05 -10.83
N ALA A 160 -8.35 -11.44 -9.66
CA ALA A 160 -7.01 -11.23 -9.15
C ALA A 160 -6.26 -12.55 -8.91
N GLU A 161 -6.89 -13.55 -8.28
CA GLU A 161 -6.27 -14.84 -8.01
C GLU A 161 -5.91 -15.60 -9.30
N ARG A 162 -6.80 -15.58 -10.30
CA ARG A 162 -6.56 -16.19 -11.62
C ARG A 162 -5.38 -15.55 -12.33
N GLN A 163 -5.31 -14.22 -12.34
CA GLN A 163 -4.21 -13.48 -12.98
C GLN A 163 -2.89 -13.70 -12.23
N ILE A 164 -2.89 -13.62 -10.90
CA ILE A 164 -1.71 -13.89 -10.06
C ILE A 164 -1.16 -15.29 -10.32
N ARG A 165 -2.02 -16.31 -10.43
CA ARG A 165 -1.60 -17.67 -10.76
C ARG A 165 -0.86 -17.73 -12.10
N ARG A 166 -1.35 -17.04 -13.14
CA ARG A 166 -0.68 -16.98 -14.45
C ARG A 166 0.64 -16.21 -14.39
N ILE A 167 0.64 -15.07 -13.71
CA ILE A 167 1.85 -14.25 -13.52
C ILE A 167 2.91 -15.07 -12.78
N ARG A 168 2.54 -15.76 -11.70
CA ARG A 168 3.46 -16.62 -10.93
C ARG A 168 4.07 -17.72 -11.79
N PHE A 169 3.28 -18.40 -12.62
CA PHE A 169 3.81 -19.45 -13.50
C PHE A 169 4.76 -18.89 -14.55
N ARG A 170 4.41 -17.76 -15.19
CA ARG A 170 5.26 -17.10 -16.19
C ARG A 170 6.55 -16.54 -15.58
N LEU A 171 6.45 -15.94 -14.40
CA LEU A 171 7.59 -15.41 -13.65
C LEU A 171 8.54 -16.54 -13.26
N PHE A 172 8.03 -17.60 -12.63
CA PHE A 172 8.85 -18.74 -12.22
C PHE A 172 9.52 -19.41 -13.42
N ARG A 173 8.77 -19.65 -14.50
CA ARG A 173 9.32 -20.15 -15.77
C ARG A 173 10.42 -19.23 -16.29
N ASN A 174 10.20 -17.92 -16.36
CA ASN A 174 11.19 -17.01 -16.92
C ASN A 174 12.45 -16.94 -16.05
N ILE A 175 12.31 -16.97 -14.72
CA ILE A 175 13.43 -17.03 -13.77
C ILE A 175 14.30 -18.26 -14.05
N LEU A 176 13.71 -19.45 -14.21
CA LEU A 176 14.46 -20.68 -14.48
C LEU A 176 15.28 -20.66 -15.77
N TYR A 177 14.89 -19.87 -16.76
CA TYR A 177 15.59 -19.76 -18.05
C TYR A 177 16.53 -18.54 -18.13
N GLN A 178 16.72 -17.78 -17.04
CA GLN A 178 17.72 -16.71 -17.01
C GLN A 178 19.15 -17.27 -16.95
N GLU A 179 20.11 -16.55 -17.53
CA GLU A 179 21.51 -16.91 -17.47
C GLU A 179 22.11 -16.76 -16.05
N MET A 180 23.22 -17.46 -15.77
CA MET A 180 23.83 -17.45 -14.43
C MET A 180 24.27 -16.05 -13.97
N SER A 181 24.67 -15.19 -14.92
CA SER A 181 25.00 -13.78 -14.66
C SER A 181 23.86 -13.01 -14.00
N TYR A 182 22.60 -13.32 -14.34
CA TYR A 182 21.44 -12.71 -13.72
C TYR A 182 21.35 -13.06 -12.23
N PHE A 183 21.62 -14.31 -11.88
CA PHE A 183 21.59 -14.80 -10.50
C PHE A 183 22.76 -14.26 -9.67
N ASP A 184 23.93 -14.04 -10.26
CA ASP A 184 25.06 -13.45 -9.52
C ASP A 184 24.80 -12.00 -9.13
N VAL A 185 24.14 -11.24 -10.01
CA VAL A 185 23.85 -9.81 -9.79
C VAL A 185 22.60 -9.62 -8.93
N LEU A 186 21.53 -10.37 -9.17
CA LEU A 186 20.24 -10.21 -8.47
C LEU A 186 19.98 -11.23 -7.35
N GLY A 187 20.60 -12.40 -7.38
CA GLY A 187 20.28 -13.54 -6.51
C GLY A 187 20.84 -13.44 -5.09
N GLY A 188 21.86 -12.63 -4.84
CA GLY A 188 22.61 -12.60 -3.57
C GLY A 188 21.85 -12.17 -2.30
N LYS A 189 20.56 -11.81 -2.35
CA LYS A 189 19.82 -11.23 -1.20
C LYS A 189 18.37 -11.71 -1.04
N GLY A 190 18.00 -12.89 -1.57
CA GLY A 190 16.63 -13.40 -1.47
C GLY A 190 15.59 -12.55 -2.25
N LYS A 191 16.04 -11.61 -3.09
CA LYS A 191 15.17 -10.72 -3.87
C LYS A 191 14.26 -11.50 -4.82
N LEU A 192 14.77 -12.55 -5.46
CA LEU A 192 13.99 -13.42 -6.34
C LEU A 192 12.91 -14.20 -5.57
N THR A 193 13.22 -14.65 -4.35
CA THR A 193 12.24 -15.31 -3.47
C THR A 193 11.15 -14.33 -3.06
N ASN A 194 11.52 -13.10 -2.65
CA ASN A 194 10.56 -12.05 -2.32
C ASN A 194 9.68 -11.65 -3.52
N MET A 195 10.22 -11.69 -4.74
CA MET A 195 9.43 -11.48 -5.96
C MET A 195 8.35 -12.56 -6.12
N LEU A 196 8.67 -13.82 -5.81
CA LEU A 196 7.74 -14.95 -5.92
C LEU A 196 6.71 -15.01 -4.78
N THR A 197 6.95 -14.31 -3.67
CA THR A 197 6.05 -14.24 -2.51
C THR A 197 5.42 -12.85 -2.34
N ASP A 198 6.14 -11.93 -1.71
CA ASP A 198 5.62 -10.68 -1.16
C ASP A 198 5.20 -9.70 -2.26
N ASP A 199 6.00 -9.56 -3.30
CA ASP A 199 5.69 -8.62 -4.39
C ASP A 199 4.50 -9.08 -5.23
N LEU A 200 4.33 -10.39 -5.42
CA LEU A 200 3.11 -10.93 -6.02
C LEU A 200 1.89 -10.70 -5.13
N LEU A 201 2.02 -10.83 -3.81
CA LEU A 201 0.92 -10.53 -2.88
C LEU A 201 0.52 -9.05 -2.93
N LYS A 202 1.48 -8.12 -3.01
CA LYS A 202 1.17 -6.68 -3.18
C LYS A 202 0.40 -6.40 -4.46
N ILE A 203 0.77 -7.05 -5.57
CA ILE A 203 0.02 -6.95 -6.83
C ILE A 203 -1.40 -7.50 -6.64
N LYS A 204 -1.56 -8.64 -5.96
CA LYS A 204 -2.87 -9.24 -5.66
C LYS A 204 -3.76 -8.29 -4.86
N ASP A 205 -3.23 -7.74 -3.77
CA ASP A 205 -3.95 -6.80 -2.90
C ASP A 205 -4.43 -5.58 -3.69
N GLY A 206 -3.57 -5.03 -4.57
CA GLY A 206 -3.94 -3.89 -5.40
C GLY A 206 -4.97 -4.22 -6.49
N MET A 207 -4.92 -5.40 -7.09
CA MET A 207 -5.85 -5.79 -8.16
C MET A 207 -7.21 -6.31 -7.66
N GLY A 208 -7.23 -6.84 -6.44
CA GLY A 208 -8.34 -7.60 -5.85
C GLY A 208 -9.33 -6.71 -5.09
N ASP A 209 -9.51 -7.00 -3.80
CA ASP A 209 -10.50 -6.34 -2.93
C ASP A 209 -10.36 -4.82 -2.89
N LYS A 210 -9.13 -4.30 -2.87
CA LYS A 210 -8.90 -2.85 -2.76
C LYS A 210 -9.47 -2.08 -3.95
N MET A 211 -9.55 -2.71 -5.13
CA MET A 211 -10.24 -2.11 -6.28
C MET A 211 -11.75 -2.08 -6.08
N ALA A 212 -12.34 -3.15 -5.54
CA ALA A 212 -13.76 -3.19 -5.21
C ALA A 212 -14.14 -2.16 -4.13
N ASP A 213 -13.32 -2.07 -3.07
CA ASP A 213 -13.45 -1.10 -1.98
C ASP A 213 -13.36 0.33 -2.54
N PHE A 214 -12.34 0.62 -3.35
CA PHE A 214 -12.14 1.93 -3.95
C PHE A 214 -13.36 2.39 -4.77
N LEU A 215 -13.88 1.54 -5.65
CA LEU A 215 -15.03 1.87 -6.49
C LEU A 215 -16.30 2.06 -5.66
N SER A 216 -16.56 1.19 -4.68
CA SER A 216 -17.72 1.29 -3.80
C SER A 216 -17.68 2.56 -2.93
N LEU A 217 -16.52 2.88 -2.34
CA LEU A 217 -16.33 4.07 -1.52
C LEU A 217 -16.40 5.35 -2.36
N LEU A 218 -15.88 5.34 -3.59
CA LEU A 218 -15.98 6.47 -4.51
C LEU A 218 -17.44 6.72 -4.94
N ALA A 219 -18.17 5.66 -5.29
CA ALA A 219 -19.60 5.76 -5.60
C ALA A 219 -20.42 6.25 -4.40
N ARG A 220 -20.13 5.76 -3.18
CA ARG A 220 -20.78 6.23 -1.95
C ARG A 220 -20.46 7.69 -1.65
N MET A 221 -19.21 8.12 -1.80
CA MET A 221 -18.78 9.49 -1.58
C MET A 221 -19.51 10.46 -2.52
N ILE A 222 -19.49 10.18 -3.82
CA ILE A 222 -20.17 11.01 -4.83
C ILE A 222 -21.69 10.98 -4.60
N GLY A 223 -22.25 9.79 -4.37
CA GLY A 223 -23.68 9.63 -4.14
C GLY A 223 -24.19 10.38 -2.91
N CYS A 224 -23.45 10.34 -1.78
CA CYS A 224 -23.84 11.07 -0.57
C CYS A 224 -23.71 12.57 -0.73
N LEU A 225 -22.67 13.05 -1.43
CA LEU A 225 -22.47 14.47 -1.70
C LEU A 225 -23.59 15.02 -2.60
N VAL A 226 -23.91 14.33 -3.70
CA VAL A 226 -25.00 14.70 -4.60
C VAL A 226 -26.35 14.64 -3.87
N PHE A 227 -26.59 13.60 -3.07
CA PHE A 227 -27.82 13.47 -2.29
C PHE A 227 -28.02 14.65 -1.32
N ALA A 228 -26.97 15.04 -0.59
CA ALA A 228 -27.02 16.17 0.33
C ALA A 228 -27.35 17.49 -0.39
N LEU A 229 -26.66 17.76 -1.51
CA LEU A 229 -26.87 18.97 -2.31
C LEU A 229 -28.28 19.06 -2.90
N VAL A 230 -28.84 17.94 -3.37
CA VAL A 230 -30.20 17.90 -3.94
C VAL A 230 -31.27 18.10 -2.86
N LYS A 231 -31.10 17.51 -1.67
CA LYS A 231 -32.10 17.62 -0.59
C LYS A 231 -32.11 18.97 0.11
N GLY A 232 -30.95 19.60 0.24
CA GLY A 232 -30.84 20.89 0.93
C GLY A 232 -29.49 21.52 0.68
N TRP A 233 -29.41 22.28 -0.42
CA TRP A 233 -28.17 22.93 -0.84
C TRP A 233 -27.68 23.99 0.16
N LYS A 234 -28.58 24.74 0.82
CA LYS A 234 -28.21 25.77 1.82
C LYS A 234 -27.46 25.17 3.01
N LEU A 235 -28.00 24.09 3.58
CA LEU A 235 -27.39 23.39 4.72
C LEU A 235 -26.09 22.68 4.31
N SER A 236 -26.10 22.04 3.14
CA SER A 236 -24.93 21.34 2.61
C SER A 236 -23.76 22.29 2.35
N LEU A 237 -24.02 23.50 1.83
CA LEU A 237 -22.98 24.52 1.64
C LEU A 237 -22.35 24.97 2.94
N VAL A 238 -23.12 25.08 4.04
CA VAL A 238 -22.54 25.41 5.35
C VAL A 238 -21.60 24.30 5.83
N ILE A 239 -21.98 23.03 5.69
CA ILE A 239 -21.12 21.90 6.05
C ILE A 239 -19.84 21.89 5.19
N VAL A 240 -19.99 22.14 3.88
CA VAL A 240 -18.86 22.25 2.95
C VAL A 240 -17.97 23.45 3.27
N ALA A 241 -18.52 24.58 3.73
CA ALA A 241 -17.76 25.76 4.10
C ALA A 241 -16.89 25.53 5.35
N VAL A 242 -17.32 24.66 6.28
CA VAL A 242 -16.52 24.28 7.47
C VAL A 242 -15.60 23.08 7.19
N ALA A 243 -15.82 22.35 6.09
CA ALA A 243 -14.99 21.19 5.70
C ALA A 243 -13.47 21.47 5.59
N PRO A 244 -12.99 22.64 5.10
CA PRO A 244 -11.56 22.96 5.06
C PRO A 244 -10.87 22.84 6.42
N LEU A 245 -11.56 23.18 7.52
CA LEU A 245 -11.01 23.08 8.87
C LEU A 245 -10.72 21.63 9.24
N VAL A 246 -11.64 20.72 8.91
CA VAL A 246 -11.48 19.27 9.09
C VAL A 246 -10.35 18.74 8.20
N ILE A 247 -10.30 19.17 6.93
CA ILE A 247 -9.24 18.78 5.99
C ILE A 247 -7.85 19.21 6.49
N ILE A 248 -7.71 20.42 7.03
CA ILE A 248 -6.45 20.91 7.61
C ILE A 248 -6.04 20.05 8.81
N ALA A 249 -6.98 19.73 9.71
CA ALA A 249 -6.74 18.86 10.86
C ALA A 249 -6.23 17.46 10.45
N PHE A 250 -6.87 16.86 9.44
CA PHE A 250 -6.45 15.57 8.89
C PHE A 250 -5.06 15.64 8.25
N ASN A 251 -4.79 16.65 7.43
CA ASN A 251 -3.48 16.81 6.78
C ASN A 251 -2.34 17.00 7.77
N LEU A 252 -2.57 17.75 8.86
CA LEU A 252 -1.61 17.87 9.96
C LEU A 252 -1.32 16.51 10.59
N THR A 253 -2.37 15.73 10.88
CA THR A 253 -2.25 14.38 11.44
C THR A 253 -1.39 13.48 10.54
N ILE A 254 -1.66 13.46 9.23
CA ILE A 254 -0.90 12.68 8.26
C ILE A 254 0.57 13.14 8.24
N LYS A 255 0.83 14.45 8.13
CA LYS A 255 2.19 15.01 8.06
C LYS A 255 3.04 14.65 9.28
N PHE A 256 2.49 14.76 10.49
CA PHE A 256 3.19 14.37 11.71
C PHE A 256 3.38 12.86 11.80
N THR A 257 2.33 12.08 11.48
CA THR A 257 2.40 10.62 11.50
C THR A 257 3.49 10.09 10.58
N VAL A 258 3.58 10.59 9.35
CA VAL A 258 4.64 10.24 8.39
C VAL A 258 6.02 10.63 8.92
N LYS A 259 6.19 11.86 9.44
CA LYS A 259 7.47 12.34 9.98
C LYS A 259 8.00 11.45 11.10
N TYR A 260 7.16 11.09 12.07
CA TYR A 260 7.58 10.26 13.21
C TYR A 260 7.68 8.78 12.84
N THR A 261 6.86 8.28 11.93
CA THR A 261 6.99 6.90 11.42
C THR A 261 8.32 6.72 10.69
N LYS A 262 8.75 7.69 9.87
CA LYS A 262 10.08 7.65 9.24
C LYS A 262 11.22 7.62 10.27
N LYS A 263 11.15 8.47 11.31
CA LYS A 263 12.13 8.45 12.41
C LYS A 263 12.15 7.10 13.14
N GLN A 264 10.98 6.53 13.39
CA GLN A 264 10.84 5.23 14.04
C GLN A 264 11.43 4.11 13.20
N ILE A 265 11.13 4.06 11.90
CA ILE A 265 11.70 3.08 10.95
C ILE A 265 13.23 3.21 10.92
N HIS A 266 13.78 4.42 10.89
CA HIS A 266 15.22 4.63 10.86
C HIS A 266 15.92 4.18 12.16
N ALA A 267 15.30 4.42 13.33
CA ALA A 267 15.83 3.94 14.60
C ALA A 267 15.79 2.39 14.69
N TYR A 268 14.69 1.76 14.23
CA TYR A 268 14.62 0.31 14.12
C TYR A 268 15.64 -0.26 13.13
N ALA A 269 15.90 0.42 12.01
CA ALA A 269 16.88 -0.04 11.04
C ALA A 269 18.28 -0.17 11.66
N LYS A 270 18.69 0.77 12.51
CA LYS A 270 19.97 0.68 13.26
C LYS A 270 20.02 -0.55 14.16
N ALA A 271 18.96 -0.80 14.93
CA ALA A 271 18.88 -1.98 15.79
C ALA A 271 18.86 -3.29 14.99
N ASN A 272 18.09 -3.33 13.89
CA ASN A 272 17.99 -4.48 13.00
C ASN A 272 19.33 -4.79 12.33
N ASN A 273 20.12 -3.77 11.95
CA ASN A 273 21.45 -3.98 11.38
C ASN A 273 22.39 -4.65 12.39
N ILE A 274 22.36 -4.25 13.66
CA ILE A 274 23.14 -4.90 14.73
C ILE A 274 22.68 -6.36 14.91
N ALA A 275 21.37 -6.59 14.98
CA ALA A 275 20.83 -7.94 15.10
C ALA A 275 21.23 -8.82 13.91
N GLN A 276 21.19 -8.30 12.69
CA GLN A 276 21.64 -9.00 11.48
C GLN A 276 23.13 -9.34 11.54
N GLU A 277 23.99 -8.40 11.94
CA GLU A 277 25.43 -8.61 12.11
C GLU A 277 25.71 -9.74 13.12
N VAL A 278 25.06 -9.69 14.29
CA VAL A 278 25.24 -10.66 15.38
C VAL A 278 24.72 -12.04 15.00
N LEU A 279 23.54 -12.14 14.39
CA LEU A 279 22.94 -13.41 13.99
C LEU A 279 23.73 -14.06 12.85
N PHE A 280 24.22 -13.26 11.90
CA PHE A 280 25.07 -13.76 10.82
C PHE A 280 26.41 -14.30 11.35
N ALA A 281 27.00 -13.61 12.33
CA ALA A 281 28.27 -13.97 12.96
C ALA A 281 28.12 -14.76 14.28
N ILE A 282 26.99 -15.47 14.48
CA ILE A 282 26.66 -16.06 15.78
C ILE A 282 27.74 -17.01 16.32
N ARG A 283 28.38 -17.79 15.44
CA ARG A 283 29.49 -18.70 15.81
C ARG A 283 30.69 -17.93 16.39
N THR A 284 31.00 -16.77 15.81
CA THR A 284 32.07 -15.88 16.29
C THR A 284 31.69 -15.29 17.65
N VAL A 285 30.47 -14.77 17.77
CA VAL A 285 30.00 -14.19 19.04
C VAL A 285 30.04 -15.23 20.17
N THR A 286 29.64 -16.48 19.89
CA THR A 286 29.72 -17.58 20.88
C THR A 286 31.16 -17.99 21.17
N ALA A 287 32.04 -18.04 20.17
CA ALA A 287 33.45 -18.42 20.35
C ALA A 287 34.22 -17.43 21.23
N PHE A 288 33.88 -16.14 21.15
CA PHE A 288 34.48 -15.08 21.97
C PHE A 288 33.67 -14.75 23.24
N ASN A 289 32.62 -15.53 23.55
CA ASN A 289 31.72 -15.30 24.70
C ASN A 289 31.16 -13.86 24.77
N GLY A 290 30.83 -13.30 23.60
CA GLY A 290 30.45 -11.89 23.41
C GLY A 290 28.95 -11.60 23.56
N GLN A 291 28.12 -12.57 23.97
CA GLN A 291 26.66 -12.46 23.97
C GLN A 291 26.18 -11.27 24.82
N LYS A 292 26.77 -11.08 26.01
CA LYS A 292 26.40 -9.97 26.90
C LYS A 292 26.71 -8.60 26.28
N LYS A 293 27.87 -8.47 25.64
CA LYS A 293 28.30 -7.24 24.96
C LYS A 293 27.35 -6.87 23.82
N GLU A 294 27.00 -7.84 22.97
CA GLU A 294 26.10 -7.60 21.85
C GLU A 294 24.65 -7.37 22.32
N TYR A 295 24.21 -8.01 23.40
CA TYR A 295 22.93 -7.72 24.05
C TYR A 295 22.87 -6.26 24.53
N GLU A 296 23.90 -5.79 25.24
CA GLU A 296 23.95 -4.40 25.73
C GLU A 296 24.00 -3.39 24.57
N ARG A 297 24.76 -3.69 23.51
CA ARG A 297 24.82 -2.87 22.29
C ARG A 297 23.43 -2.76 21.62
N TYR A 298 22.71 -3.88 21.51
CA TYR A 298 21.36 -3.91 20.97
C TYR A 298 20.37 -3.16 21.88
N ALA A 299 20.40 -3.41 23.19
CA ALA A 299 19.53 -2.77 24.18
C ALA A 299 19.72 -1.24 24.21
N ASN A 300 20.97 -0.76 24.18
CA ASN A 300 21.29 0.66 24.14
C ASN A 300 20.74 1.33 22.87
N THR A 301 20.89 0.67 21.71
CA THR A 301 20.35 1.19 20.43
C THR A 301 18.82 1.17 20.43
N LEU A 302 18.20 0.15 21.01
CA LEU A 302 16.75 0.01 21.08
C LEU A 302 16.10 0.99 22.05
N SER A 303 16.84 1.48 23.07
CA SER A 303 16.31 2.39 24.10
C SER A 303 15.77 3.73 23.54
N GLU A 304 16.23 4.17 22.37
CA GLU A 304 15.74 5.37 21.70
C GLU A 304 14.36 5.18 21.05
N VAL A 305 14.06 3.97 20.60
CA VAL A 305 12.83 3.62 19.89
C VAL A 305 11.56 3.89 20.69
N PRO A 306 11.42 3.45 21.96
CA PRO A 306 10.21 3.72 22.73
C PRO A 306 10.01 5.22 22.96
N LEU A 307 11.07 6.01 23.13
CA LEU A 307 10.95 7.47 23.29
C LEU A 307 10.39 8.14 22.03
N ILE A 308 10.81 7.69 20.85
CA ILE A 308 10.25 8.15 19.56
C ILE A 308 8.79 7.70 19.43
N GLY A 309 8.48 6.46 19.82
CA GLY A 309 7.13 5.90 19.83
C GLY A 309 6.17 6.67 20.74
N MET A 310 6.61 7.02 21.96
CA MET A 310 5.83 7.83 22.89
C MET A 310 5.56 9.24 22.33
N LYS A 311 6.57 9.92 21.78
CA LYS A 311 6.39 11.22 21.13
C LYS A 311 5.41 11.15 19.96
N LYS A 312 5.49 10.09 19.14
CA LYS A 312 4.53 9.81 18.07
C LYS A 312 3.11 9.66 18.62
N GLY A 313 2.94 8.83 19.65
CA GLY A 313 1.65 8.55 20.28
C GLY A 313 0.99 9.82 20.84
N ILE A 314 1.74 10.65 21.56
CA ILE A 314 1.22 11.92 22.12
C ILE A 314 0.78 12.87 21.00
N ILE A 315 1.62 13.06 19.97
CA ILE A 315 1.31 13.97 18.87
C ILE A 315 0.11 13.47 18.07
N GLN A 316 0.04 12.16 17.79
CA GLN A 316 -1.09 11.55 17.11
C GLN A 316 -2.38 11.68 17.94
N GLY A 317 -2.31 11.46 19.25
CA GLY A 317 -3.43 11.67 20.16
C GLY A 317 -3.93 13.10 20.16
N LEU A 318 -3.04 14.09 20.26
CA LEU A 318 -3.40 15.52 20.19
C LEU A 318 -4.04 15.89 18.85
N CYS A 319 -3.51 15.38 17.74
CA CYS A 319 -4.08 15.63 16.41
C CYS A 319 -5.47 14.98 16.26
N GLN A 320 -5.68 13.79 16.84
CA GLN A 320 -6.97 13.12 16.85
C GLN A 320 -8.01 13.88 17.67
N ILE A 321 -7.62 14.39 18.84
CA ILE A 321 -8.48 15.23 19.69
C ILE A 321 -8.91 16.47 18.91
N PHE A 322 -7.96 17.17 18.27
CA PHE A 322 -8.25 18.35 17.46
C PHE A 322 -9.21 18.05 16.30
N SER A 323 -9.02 16.93 15.60
CA SER A 323 -9.89 16.49 14.50
C SER A 323 -11.31 16.13 14.97
N ASN A 324 -11.43 15.49 16.15
CA ASN A 324 -12.72 15.18 16.76
C ASN A 324 -13.46 16.44 17.22
N ILE A 325 -12.76 17.40 17.82
CA ILE A 325 -13.34 18.70 18.23
C ILE A 325 -13.82 19.47 16.99
N ALA A 326 -13.00 19.53 15.93
CA ALA A 326 -13.37 20.13 14.65
C ALA A 326 -14.68 19.54 14.10
N THR A 327 -14.81 18.22 14.12
CA THR A 327 -16.02 17.51 13.68
C THR A 327 -17.22 17.84 14.57
N GLY A 328 -17.02 17.95 15.89
CA GLY A 328 -18.06 18.37 16.84
C GLY A 328 -18.55 19.81 16.63
N ILE A 329 -17.64 20.73 16.25
CA ILE A 329 -17.98 22.11 15.90
C ILE A 329 -18.82 22.14 14.62
N VAL A 330 -18.41 21.38 13.59
CA VAL A 330 -19.19 21.23 12.34
C VAL A 330 -20.59 20.72 12.65
N PHE A 331 -20.71 19.70 13.52
CA PHE A 331 -22.00 19.14 13.90
C PHE A 331 -22.90 20.16 14.60
N THR A 332 -22.34 20.87 15.59
CA THR A 332 -23.08 21.89 16.34
C THR A 332 -23.53 23.02 15.42
N ALA A 333 -22.66 23.50 14.52
CA ALA A 333 -22.99 24.56 13.56
C ALA A 333 -24.08 24.11 12.56
N ALA A 334 -23.99 22.88 12.06
CA ALA A 334 -24.99 22.32 11.15
C ALA A 334 -26.36 22.19 11.82
N LEU A 335 -26.43 21.74 13.07
CA LEU A 335 -27.68 21.65 13.82
C LEU A 335 -28.26 23.02 14.16
N TRP A 336 -27.41 23.98 14.58
CA TRP A 336 -27.84 25.34 14.91
C TRP A 336 -28.43 26.05 13.70
N TYR A 337 -27.73 26.02 12.56
CA TYR A 337 -28.24 26.60 11.31
C TYR A 337 -29.44 25.81 10.77
N GLY A 338 -29.42 24.48 10.88
CA GLY A 338 -30.55 23.62 10.50
C GLY A 338 -31.83 23.96 11.28
N GLN A 339 -31.73 24.21 12.59
CA GLN A 339 -32.87 24.65 13.40
C GLN A 339 -33.41 26.00 12.94
N TYR A 340 -32.53 26.94 12.56
CA TYR A 340 -32.94 28.22 11.99
C TYR A 340 -33.71 28.03 10.66
N LEU A 341 -33.20 27.18 9.76
CA LEU A 341 -33.87 26.84 8.48
C LEU A 341 -35.24 26.19 8.67
N ILE A 342 -35.41 25.31 9.66
CA ILE A 342 -36.74 24.72 9.96
C ILE A 342 -37.73 25.81 10.39
N LYS A 343 -37.28 26.81 11.16
CA LYS A 343 -38.14 27.90 11.64
C LYS A 343 -38.53 28.87 10.52
N THR A 344 -37.61 29.19 9.62
CA THR A 344 -37.85 30.18 8.54
C THR A 344 -38.43 29.57 7.27
N GLU A 345 -38.08 28.33 6.93
CA GLU A 345 -38.45 27.63 5.69
C GLU A 345 -39.14 26.28 5.99
N CYS A 346 -40.21 26.33 6.80
CA CYS A 346 -40.92 25.16 7.32
C CYS A 346 -41.51 24.24 6.22
N HIS A 347 -41.76 24.76 5.01
CA HIS A 347 -42.25 23.97 3.88
C HIS A 347 -41.15 23.18 3.14
N THR A 348 -39.90 23.61 3.27
CA THR A 348 -38.76 23.04 2.51
C THR A 348 -37.89 22.15 3.38
N TYR A 349 -37.77 22.45 4.67
CA TYR A 349 -36.91 21.72 5.60
C TYR A 349 -37.71 21.06 6.72
N SER A 350 -37.58 19.73 6.80
CA SER A 350 -38.08 18.92 7.93
C SER A 350 -36.91 18.44 8.80
N ALA A 351 -37.21 18.03 10.03
CA ALA A 351 -36.25 17.43 10.94
C ALA A 351 -35.58 16.18 10.34
N GLY A 352 -36.31 15.37 9.57
CA GLY A 352 -35.72 14.22 8.87
C GLY A 352 -34.71 14.65 7.81
N ILE A 353 -35.02 15.67 7.00
CA ILE A 353 -34.11 16.22 5.97
C ILE A 353 -32.79 16.67 6.61
N LEU A 354 -32.83 17.38 7.74
CA LEU A 354 -31.62 17.82 8.44
C LEU A 354 -30.73 16.65 8.85
N VAL A 355 -31.30 15.65 9.53
CA VAL A 355 -30.56 14.49 10.03
C VAL A 355 -29.92 13.73 8.87
N VAL A 356 -30.65 13.54 7.77
CA VAL A 356 -30.14 12.76 6.64
C VAL A 356 -29.07 13.52 5.84
N ILE A 357 -29.21 14.84 5.64
CA ILE A 357 -28.15 15.65 5.04
C ILE A 357 -26.87 15.57 5.88
N PHE A 358 -27.00 15.65 7.20
CA PHE A 358 -25.86 15.52 8.10
C PHE A 358 -25.19 14.14 8.00
N ILE A 359 -25.97 13.05 8.08
CA ILE A 359 -25.45 11.69 7.94
C ILE A 359 -24.80 11.51 6.56
N ALA A 360 -25.38 12.05 5.49
CA ALA A 360 -24.81 12.00 4.15
C ALA A 360 -23.43 12.68 4.11
N CYS A 361 -23.32 13.91 4.62
CA CYS A 361 -22.05 14.65 4.64
C CYS A 361 -20.97 13.95 5.48
N LEU A 362 -21.31 13.40 6.66
CA LEU A 362 -20.37 12.61 7.46
C LEU A 362 -19.86 11.39 6.69
N ASN A 363 -20.75 10.69 6.01
CA ASN A 363 -20.40 9.51 5.23
C ASN A 363 -19.54 9.84 4.00
N THR A 364 -19.70 11.04 3.41
CA THR A 364 -18.81 11.53 2.37
C THR A 364 -17.37 11.66 2.89
N THR A 365 -17.18 12.34 4.03
CA THR A 365 -15.86 12.51 4.66
C THR A 365 -15.26 11.17 5.10
N TRP A 366 -16.08 10.28 5.67
CA TRP A 366 -15.65 8.94 6.07
C TRP A 366 -15.20 8.10 4.86
N SER A 367 -15.95 8.14 3.77
CA SER A 367 -15.62 7.42 2.55
C SER A 367 -14.32 7.94 1.93
N LEU A 368 -14.12 9.26 1.92
CA LEU A 368 -12.86 9.87 1.47
C LEU A 368 -11.65 9.37 2.29
N ASN A 369 -11.78 9.29 3.61
CA ASN A 369 -10.72 8.79 4.48
C ASN A 369 -10.39 7.32 4.19
N GLN A 370 -11.39 6.49 3.91
CA GLN A 370 -11.20 5.06 3.62
C GLN A 370 -10.70 4.77 2.20
N ILE A 371 -10.76 5.76 1.28
CA ILE A 371 -10.18 5.64 -0.06
C ILE A 371 -8.65 5.66 -0.01
N VAL A 372 -8.06 6.42 0.92
CA VAL A 372 -6.59 6.65 0.98
C VAL A 372 -5.78 5.34 1.09
N PRO A 373 -6.09 4.39 1.99
CA PRO A 373 -5.38 3.12 2.05
C PRO A 373 -5.46 2.29 0.75
N SER A 374 -6.56 2.41 0.00
CA SER A 374 -6.71 1.72 -1.29
C SER A 374 -5.77 2.32 -2.35
N LEU A 375 -5.59 3.64 -2.35
CA LEU A 375 -4.63 4.31 -3.22
C LEU A 375 -3.17 3.92 -2.91
N GLU A 376 -2.82 3.79 -1.63
CA GLU A 376 -1.50 3.30 -1.21
C GLU A 376 -1.24 1.88 -1.74
N LYS A 377 -2.23 0.99 -1.66
CA LYS A 377 -2.13 -0.37 -2.20
C LYS A 377 -1.98 -0.41 -3.72
N PHE A 378 -2.63 0.50 -4.45
CA PHE A 378 -2.38 0.63 -5.89
C PHE A 378 -0.96 1.11 -6.19
N ALA A 379 -0.43 2.04 -5.39
CA ALA A 379 0.95 2.51 -5.53
C ALA A 379 1.94 1.35 -5.29
N ASP A 380 1.73 0.56 -4.23
CA ASP A 380 2.54 -0.63 -3.96
C ASP A 380 2.45 -1.66 -5.10
N ALA A 381 1.25 -1.93 -5.61
CA ALA A 381 1.03 -2.87 -6.71
C ALA A 381 1.70 -2.41 -8.01
N THR A 382 1.61 -1.12 -8.37
CA THR A 382 2.32 -0.58 -9.56
C THR A 382 3.83 -0.66 -9.40
N ALA A 383 4.36 -0.40 -8.21
CA ALA A 383 5.79 -0.44 -7.92
C ALA A 383 6.33 -1.88 -7.95
N SER A 384 5.68 -2.84 -7.29
CA SER A 384 6.08 -4.26 -7.36
C SER A 384 5.83 -4.85 -8.76
N GLY A 385 4.76 -4.42 -9.43
CA GLY A 385 4.41 -4.83 -10.78
C GLY A 385 5.49 -4.48 -11.82
N SER A 386 6.11 -3.29 -11.72
CA SER A 386 7.09 -2.87 -12.72
C SER A 386 8.31 -3.79 -12.74
N PHE A 387 8.84 -4.15 -11.57
CA PHE A 387 9.95 -5.10 -11.46
C PHE A 387 9.59 -6.50 -11.96
N ILE A 388 8.39 -6.99 -11.61
CA ILE A 388 7.94 -8.33 -12.01
C ILE A 388 7.72 -8.38 -13.52
N PHE A 389 7.10 -7.37 -14.12
CA PHE A 389 6.82 -7.35 -15.56
C PHE A 389 8.09 -7.14 -16.39
N GLU A 390 9.04 -6.34 -15.89
CA GLU A 390 10.38 -6.25 -16.46
C GLU A 390 11.08 -7.63 -16.40
N THR A 391 11.03 -8.30 -15.25
CA THR A 391 11.63 -9.64 -15.11
C THR A 391 10.97 -10.66 -16.03
N ILE A 392 9.65 -10.61 -16.24
CA ILE A 392 8.92 -11.50 -17.16
C ILE A 392 9.24 -11.18 -18.63
N SER A 393 9.50 -9.92 -18.96
CA SER A 393 9.79 -9.50 -20.34
C SER A 393 11.26 -9.56 -20.71
N ARG A 394 12.16 -9.67 -19.73
CA ARG A 394 13.59 -9.87 -19.92
C ARG A 394 13.84 -11.18 -20.68
N LYS A 395 14.54 -11.06 -21.81
CA LYS A 395 15.08 -12.20 -22.56
C LYS A 395 16.47 -12.54 -22.05
N SER A 396 16.72 -13.82 -21.78
CA SER A 396 18.05 -14.31 -21.41
C SER A 396 19.02 -14.17 -22.58
N LYS A 397 20.28 -13.83 -22.29
CA LYS A 397 21.35 -13.84 -23.32
C LYS A 397 21.69 -15.27 -23.74
N ILE A 398 21.72 -16.18 -22.77
CA ILE A 398 21.95 -17.62 -22.95
C ILE A 398 20.63 -18.32 -22.62
N ASP A 399 19.79 -18.49 -23.64
CA ASP A 399 18.42 -18.99 -23.46
C ASP A 399 18.34 -20.50 -23.71
N ALA A 400 18.32 -21.27 -22.61
CA ALA A 400 18.17 -22.73 -22.66
C ALA A 400 16.78 -23.20 -23.09
N SER A 401 15.78 -22.32 -23.20
CA SER A 401 14.43 -22.71 -23.66
C SER A 401 14.36 -22.94 -25.18
N LYS A 402 15.31 -22.39 -25.93
CA LYS A 402 15.41 -22.48 -27.39
C LYS A 402 16.15 -23.75 -27.81
N VAL A 403 15.62 -24.90 -27.41
CA VAL A 403 16.22 -26.23 -27.67
C VAL A 403 16.40 -26.55 -29.16
N ASN A 404 15.67 -25.87 -30.05
CA ASN A 404 15.74 -26.07 -31.49
C ASN A 404 16.68 -25.08 -32.20
N GLU A 405 17.23 -24.12 -31.48
CA GLU A 405 18.23 -23.19 -32.01
C GLU A 405 19.64 -23.69 -31.64
N GLY A 406 20.58 -23.57 -32.57
CA GLY A 406 21.94 -24.08 -32.43
C GLY A 406 22.17 -25.42 -33.13
N GLU A 407 23.44 -25.71 -33.42
CA GLU A 407 23.83 -26.94 -34.08
C GLU A 407 23.79 -28.13 -33.11
N LYS A 408 23.19 -29.24 -33.56
CA LYS A 408 23.17 -30.52 -32.86
C LYS A 408 24.03 -31.52 -33.63
N PRO A 409 25.36 -31.56 -33.41
CA PRO A 409 26.24 -32.44 -34.15
C PRO A 409 25.87 -33.91 -33.90
N ALA A 410 25.79 -34.72 -34.97
CA ALA A 410 25.45 -36.14 -34.88
C ALA A 410 26.52 -36.97 -34.15
N SER A 411 27.77 -36.50 -34.17
CA SER A 411 28.91 -37.11 -33.48
C SER A 411 29.83 -36.03 -32.92
N LEU A 412 30.27 -36.19 -31.67
CA LEU A 412 31.21 -35.28 -31.00
C LEU A 412 32.54 -36.00 -30.80
N THR A 413 33.64 -35.45 -31.33
CA THR A 413 34.99 -35.98 -31.09
C THR A 413 35.47 -35.69 -29.67
N GLY A 414 35.00 -34.61 -29.03
CA GLY A 414 35.31 -34.27 -27.64
C GLY A 414 36.63 -33.51 -27.42
N GLU A 415 37.21 -32.92 -28.47
CA GLU A 415 38.33 -31.97 -28.32
C GLU A 415 37.78 -30.60 -27.85
N ILE A 416 38.38 -30.00 -26.83
CA ILE A 416 37.99 -28.68 -26.30
C ILE A 416 39.15 -27.71 -26.49
N LYS A 417 38.90 -26.54 -27.09
CA LYS A 417 39.85 -25.44 -27.23
C LYS A 417 39.28 -24.17 -26.65
N LEU A 418 40.10 -23.44 -25.90
CA LEU A 418 39.86 -22.05 -25.53
C LEU A 418 40.95 -21.22 -26.21
N GLU A 419 40.56 -20.18 -26.95
CA GLU A 419 41.47 -19.34 -27.74
C GLU A 419 41.37 -17.87 -27.33
N ASN A 420 42.47 -17.34 -26.79
CA ASN A 420 42.62 -15.95 -26.32
C ASN A 420 41.45 -15.47 -25.43
N VAL A 421 41.02 -16.33 -24.50
CA VAL A 421 39.84 -16.06 -23.69
C VAL A 421 40.13 -15.05 -22.59
N ARG A 422 39.36 -13.96 -22.58
CA ARG A 422 39.26 -13.00 -21.47
C ARG A 422 37.87 -13.08 -20.85
N PHE A 423 37.82 -13.07 -19.53
CA PHE A 423 36.55 -13.16 -18.82
C PHE A 423 36.57 -12.47 -17.45
N THR A 424 35.48 -11.77 -17.17
CA THR A 424 35.19 -11.09 -15.92
C THR A 424 33.79 -11.43 -15.43
N TYR A 425 33.63 -11.82 -14.16
CA TYR A 425 32.29 -12.05 -13.62
C TYR A 425 31.49 -10.73 -13.55
N PRO A 426 30.22 -10.70 -13.99
CA PRO A 426 29.40 -9.48 -13.97
C PRO A 426 29.19 -8.88 -12.58
N ALA A 427 29.21 -9.70 -11.53
CA ALA A 427 29.13 -9.23 -10.15
C ALA A 427 30.39 -8.47 -9.68
N ARG A 428 31.52 -8.59 -10.41
CA ARG A 428 32.81 -7.94 -10.11
C ARG A 428 33.47 -7.43 -11.40
N PRO A 429 32.87 -6.41 -12.06
CA PRO A 429 33.32 -5.96 -13.39
C PRO A 429 34.74 -5.37 -13.39
N ASN A 430 35.27 -4.96 -12.23
CA ASN A 430 36.59 -4.35 -12.12
C ASN A 430 37.71 -5.37 -11.83
N GLN A 431 37.40 -6.67 -11.81
CA GLN A 431 38.37 -7.72 -11.47
C GLN A 431 38.39 -8.81 -12.55
N PRO A 432 39.20 -8.64 -13.62
CA PRO A 432 39.33 -9.65 -14.66
C PRO A 432 39.91 -10.94 -14.06
N ILE A 433 39.30 -12.09 -14.39
CA ILE A 433 39.68 -13.40 -13.84
C ILE A 433 40.54 -14.18 -14.83
N LEU A 434 40.15 -14.22 -16.11
CA LEU A 434 40.94 -14.85 -17.18
C LEU A 434 41.48 -13.76 -18.10
N GLN A 435 42.77 -13.85 -18.43
CA GLN A 435 43.48 -12.88 -19.25
C GLN A 435 44.25 -13.63 -20.35
N ASP A 436 43.71 -13.63 -21.57
CA ASP A 436 44.32 -14.22 -22.77
C ASP A 436 44.71 -15.70 -22.61
N ILE A 437 43.82 -16.52 -22.06
CA ILE A 437 44.09 -17.96 -21.90
C ILE A 437 43.94 -18.69 -23.25
N ASN A 438 44.94 -19.51 -23.54
CA ASN A 438 44.92 -20.52 -24.59
C ASN A 438 45.04 -21.92 -23.95
N LEU A 439 44.05 -22.78 -24.14
CA LEU A 439 44.04 -24.14 -23.58
C LEU A 439 43.49 -25.13 -24.62
N THR A 440 44.15 -26.28 -24.77
CA THR A 440 43.68 -27.37 -25.63
C THR A 440 43.58 -28.66 -24.81
N ILE A 441 42.40 -29.27 -24.79
CA ILE A 441 42.12 -30.55 -24.15
C ILE A 441 41.85 -31.56 -25.28
N PRO A 442 42.80 -32.45 -25.58
CA PRO A 442 42.64 -33.43 -26.65
C PRO A 442 41.61 -34.50 -26.29
N SER A 443 40.92 -35.01 -27.32
CA SER A 443 39.92 -36.07 -27.17
C SER A 443 40.47 -37.31 -26.47
N GLY A 444 39.67 -37.88 -25.57
CA GLY A 444 39.98 -39.11 -24.85
C GLY A 444 41.06 -38.99 -23.77
N LYS A 445 41.62 -37.79 -23.52
CA LYS A 445 42.61 -37.57 -22.46
C LYS A 445 42.01 -36.83 -21.27
N THR A 446 42.52 -37.17 -20.09
CA THR A 446 42.24 -36.45 -18.84
C THR A 446 43.29 -35.36 -18.63
N VAL A 447 42.86 -34.10 -18.48
CA VAL A 447 43.73 -32.95 -18.18
C VAL A 447 43.42 -32.45 -16.77
N ALA A 448 44.45 -32.15 -15.99
CA ALA A 448 44.32 -31.58 -14.65
C ALA A 448 44.69 -30.10 -14.65
N LEU A 449 43.77 -29.24 -14.19
CA LEU A 449 44.02 -27.81 -13.98
C LEU A 449 44.50 -27.58 -12.55
N VAL A 450 45.78 -27.23 -12.39
CA VAL A 450 46.41 -26.94 -11.09
C VAL A 450 46.79 -25.46 -10.97
N GLY A 451 46.74 -24.93 -9.75
CA GLY A 451 47.12 -23.54 -9.48
C GLY A 451 46.61 -23.04 -8.14
N HIS A 452 47.07 -21.85 -7.71
CA HIS A 452 46.65 -21.22 -6.46
C HIS A 452 45.14 -20.89 -6.42
N SER A 453 44.57 -20.68 -5.23
CA SER A 453 43.16 -20.27 -5.12
C SER A 453 42.93 -18.96 -5.89
N GLY A 454 41.77 -18.83 -6.54
CA GLY A 454 41.39 -17.63 -7.31
C GLY A 454 41.99 -17.51 -8.73
N CYS A 455 42.83 -18.45 -9.19
CA CYS A 455 43.43 -18.38 -10.55
C CYS A 455 42.48 -18.75 -11.71
N GLY A 456 41.17 -18.84 -11.48
CA GLY A 456 40.18 -19.08 -12.55
C GLY A 456 39.91 -20.54 -12.95
N LYS A 457 40.41 -21.56 -12.23
CA LYS A 457 40.15 -22.99 -12.53
C LYS A 457 38.67 -23.33 -12.70
N SER A 458 37.84 -22.98 -11.72
CA SER A 458 36.38 -23.22 -11.78
C SER A 458 35.69 -22.34 -12.83
N THR A 459 36.28 -21.19 -13.15
CA THR A 459 35.78 -20.30 -14.21
C THR A 459 35.93 -20.93 -15.58
N VAL A 460 37.05 -21.61 -15.86
CA VAL A 460 37.24 -22.38 -17.11
C VAL A 460 36.13 -23.42 -17.28
N LEU A 461 35.81 -24.17 -16.21
CA LEU A 461 34.71 -25.13 -16.23
C LEU A 461 33.35 -24.45 -16.51
N SER A 462 33.12 -23.27 -15.93
CA SER A 462 31.86 -22.52 -16.11
C SER A 462 31.69 -21.98 -17.54
N LEU A 463 32.79 -21.65 -18.22
CA LEU A 463 32.79 -21.27 -19.63
C LEU A 463 32.58 -22.48 -20.55
N ILE A 464 33.22 -23.62 -20.25
CA ILE A 464 33.03 -24.86 -21.01
C ILE A 464 31.57 -25.34 -20.95
N THR A 465 30.93 -25.25 -19.78
CA THR A 465 29.50 -25.56 -19.63
C THR A 465 28.58 -24.44 -20.11
N ARG A 466 29.15 -23.36 -20.65
CA ARG A 466 28.45 -22.18 -21.18
C ARG A 466 27.46 -21.55 -20.18
N MET A 467 27.83 -21.51 -18.91
CA MET A 467 27.10 -20.74 -17.89
C MET A 467 27.29 -19.22 -18.08
N TYR A 468 28.40 -18.85 -18.72
CA TYR A 468 28.76 -17.50 -19.11
C TYR A 468 29.36 -17.52 -20.52
N ASP A 469 29.20 -16.43 -21.27
CA ASP A 469 29.96 -16.21 -22.49
C ASP A 469 31.25 -15.42 -22.15
N PRO A 470 32.38 -15.66 -22.84
CA PRO A 470 33.59 -14.89 -22.65
C PRO A 470 33.43 -13.44 -23.10
N ASP A 471 34.19 -12.51 -22.49
CA ASP A 471 34.19 -11.10 -22.91
C ASP A 471 34.92 -10.92 -24.25
N GLN A 472 35.99 -11.69 -24.45
CA GLN A 472 36.77 -11.79 -25.71
C GLN A 472 37.32 -13.21 -25.87
N GLY A 473 37.56 -13.63 -27.10
CA GLY A 473 38.01 -14.99 -27.43
C GLY A 473 36.86 -15.95 -27.73
N GLN A 474 37.18 -17.25 -27.90
CA GLN A 474 36.21 -18.32 -28.18
C GLN A 474 36.53 -19.62 -27.45
#